data_AF-A0A366DL18-F1
#
_entry.id   AF-A0A366DL18-F1
#
_cell.length_a   1.000
_cell.length_b   1.000
_cell.length_c   1.000
_cell.angle_alpha   90.00
_cell.angle_beta   90.00
_cell.angle_gamma   90.00
#
_symmetry.space_group_name_H-M   'P 1'
#
loop_
_entity.id
_entity.type
_entity.pdbx_description
1 polymer ?
#
loop_
_entity_poly.entity_id
_entity_poly.type
_entity_poly.pdbx_seq_one_letter_code
_entity_poly.pdbx_strand_id
1 'polypeptide(L)'
;MTGDVEEGPARAAEHGHMGRVGWWAVLAGALAEGLLRNQAFLGAMLFSFVVGLGGALSGEPGVTVVCVGAGLAGMTLAVVALARRWPLVRQWIVFVAVCAVQIALLSRYLA
;
A
#
# COMPACT_ATOMS: atom_id res chain seq x y z
N MET A 1 18.84 28.86 -56.35
CA MET A 1 19.36 27.52 -56.02
C MET A 1 20.54 27.72 -55.09
N THR A 2 20.30 27.62 -53.79
CA THR A 2 21.32 27.56 -52.73
C THR A 2 20.68 26.73 -51.62
N GLY A 3 20.71 25.42 -51.84
CA GLY A 3 20.60 24.48 -50.74
C GLY A 3 21.94 24.47 -50.00
N ASP A 4 21.88 24.38 -48.68
CA ASP A 4 22.58 23.36 -47.90
C ASP A 4 22.23 23.60 -46.43
N VAL A 5 21.13 22.95 -46.04
CA VAL A 5 20.65 22.86 -44.66
C VAL A 5 21.52 21.81 -43.97
N GLU A 6 22.67 22.23 -43.44
CA GLU A 6 23.48 21.41 -42.51
C GLU A 6 22.88 21.42 -41.09
N GLU A 7 21.61 21.03 -40.96
CA GLU A 7 20.98 20.78 -39.66
C GLU A 7 20.81 19.26 -39.47
N GLY A 8 21.86 18.52 -39.16
CA GLY A 8 21.69 17.06 -39.08
C GLY A 8 22.81 16.22 -38.51
N PRO A 9 23.36 16.56 -37.32
CA PRO A 9 23.58 15.48 -36.35
C PRO A 9 23.25 15.83 -34.90
N ALA A 10 23.13 17.11 -34.54
CA ALA A 10 23.00 17.53 -33.13
C ALA A 10 21.62 17.20 -32.53
N ARG A 11 20.54 17.26 -33.31
CA ARG A 11 19.16 17.01 -32.82
C ARG A 11 18.83 15.52 -32.63
N ALA A 12 19.63 14.61 -33.20
CA ALA A 12 19.42 13.16 -33.08
C ALA A 12 20.00 12.58 -31.77
N ALA A 13 21.02 13.21 -31.20
CA ALA A 13 21.67 12.74 -29.97
C ALA A 13 20.87 13.05 -28.69
N GLU A 14 20.04 14.10 -28.70
CA GLU A 14 19.29 14.54 -27.52
C GLU A 14 18.09 13.64 -27.19
N HIS A 15 17.51 12.96 -28.19
CA HIS A 15 16.41 12.00 -27.99
C HIS A 15 16.86 10.66 -27.36
N GLY A 16 18.17 10.39 -27.29
CA GLY A 16 18.70 9.13 -26.75
C GLY A 16 18.81 9.08 -25.22
N HIS A 17 18.77 10.23 -24.54
CA HIS A 17 18.97 10.30 -23.08
C HIS A 17 17.69 10.22 -22.25
N MET A 18 16.51 10.54 -22.82
CA MET A 18 15.23 10.38 -22.11
C MET A 18 14.81 8.91 -21.93
N GLY A 19 15.28 8.00 -22.79
CA GLY A 19 14.85 6.60 -22.78
C GLY A 19 15.41 5.76 -21.63
N ARG A 20 16.58 6.09 -21.09
CA ARG A 20 17.26 5.21 -20.10
C ARG A 20 16.99 5.60 -18.66
N VAL A 21 16.97 6.89 -18.34
CA VAL A 21 16.71 7.35 -16.96
C VAL A 21 15.21 7.23 -16.62
N GLY A 22 14.34 7.48 -17.61
CA GLY A 22 12.89 7.32 -17.45
C GLY A 22 12.47 5.87 -17.17
N TRP A 23 13.07 4.89 -17.86
CA TRP A 23 12.75 3.47 -17.65
C TRP A 23 13.15 2.98 -16.25
N TRP A 24 14.28 3.45 -15.72
CA TRP A 24 14.77 3.04 -14.39
C TRP A 24 13.92 3.69 -13.30
N ALA A 25 13.48 4.93 -13.50
CA ALA A 25 12.52 5.58 -12.60
C ALA A 25 11.17 4.86 -12.57
N VAL A 26 10.66 4.41 -13.72
CA VAL A 26 9.43 3.60 -13.81
C VAL A 26 9.61 2.24 -13.12
N LEU A 27 10.74 1.57 -13.34
CA LEU A 27 11.04 0.29 -12.72
C LEU A 27 11.22 0.41 -11.19
N ALA A 28 11.93 1.45 -10.75
CA ALA A 28 12.10 1.78 -9.34
C ALA A 28 10.76 2.15 -8.68
N GLY A 29 9.89 2.88 -9.37
CA GLY A 29 8.53 3.17 -8.92
C GLY A 29 7.70 1.90 -8.72
N ALA A 30 7.70 0.99 -9.70
CA ALA A 30 7.00 -0.28 -9.61
C ALA A 30 7.54 -1.19 -8.48
N LEU A 31 8.86 -1.21 -8.28
CA LEU A 31 9.49 -1.94 -7.17
C LEU A 31 9.15 -1.32 -5.81
N ALA A 32 9.24 0.01 -5.70
CA ALA A 32 8.87 0.74 -4.49
C ALA A 32 7.39 0.49 -4.15
N GLU A 33 6.51 0.48 -5.15
CA GLU A 33 5.08 0.21 -4.98
C GLU A 33 4.81 -1.23 -4.50
N GLY A 34 5.51 -2.22 -5.06
CA GLY A 34 5.45 -3.60 -4.58
C GLY A 34 5.92 -3.74 -3.13
N LEU A 35 6.99 -3.03 -2.77
CA LEU A 35 7.55 -3.04 -1.43
C LEU A 35 6.65 -2.32 -0.42
N LEU A 36 6.11 -1.14 -0.78
CA LEU A 36 5.13 -0.40 0.01
C LEU A 36 3.87 -1.22 0.27
N ARG A 37 3.37 -1.91 -0.75
CA ARG A 37 2.21 -2.79 -0.64
C ARG A 37 2.47 -3.95 0.30
N ASN A 38 3.65 -4.56 0.23
CA ASN A 38 4.02 -5.64 1.14
C ASN A 38 4.14 -5.15 2.60
N GLN A 39 4.75 -3.98 2.82
CA GLN A 39 4.85 -3.37 4.14
C GLN A 39 3.48 -2.95 4.69
N ALA A 40 2.60 -2.39 3.85
CA ALA A 40 1.23 -2.04 4.25
C ALA A 40 0.42 -3.29 4.64
N PHE A 41 0.59 -4.39 3.89
CA PHE A 41 -0.04 -5.67 4.23
C PHE A 41 0.46 -6.23 5.56
N LEU A 42 1.79 -6.28 5.75
CA LEU A 42 2.41 -6.70 7.02
C LEU A 42 1.94 -5.81 8.17
N GLY A 43 1.92 -4.49 7.99
CA GLY A 43 1.44 -3.53 8.97
C GLY A 43 -0.01 -3.78 9.36
N ALA A 44 -0.91 -3.97 8.40
CA ALA A 44 -2.32 -4.24 8.67
C ALA A 44 -2.54 -5.59 9.37
N MET A 45 -1.78 -6.62 9.01
CA MET A 45 -1.76 -7.91 9.70
C MET A 45 -1.33 -7.75 11.17
N LEU A 46 -0.21 -7.08 11.41
CA LEU A 46 0.33 -6.85 12.74
C LEU A 46 -0.62 -6.02 13.60
N PHE A 47 -1.21 -4.97 13.04
CA PHE A 47 -2.16 -4.13 13.76
C PHE A 47 -3.40 -4.92 14.16
N SER A 48 -3.96 -5.70 13.22
CA SER A 48 -5.09 -6.62 13.46
C SER A 48 -4.80 -7.63 14.56
N PHE A 49 -3.57 -8.14 14.61
CA PHE A 49 -3.12 -9.04 15.65
C PHE A 49 -3.08 -8.34 17.01
N VAL A 50 -2.52 -7.14 17.08
CA VAL A 50 -2.43 -6.35 18.32
C VAL A 50 -3.81 -6.02 18.87
N VAL A 51 -4.77 -5.61 18.03
CA VAL A 51 -6.14 -5.33 18.50
C VAL A 51 -6.84 -6.59 18.95
N GLY A 52 -6.73 -7.69 18.21
CA GLY A 52 -7.29 -8.97 18.64
C GLY A 52 -6.73 -9.43 19.99
N LEU A 53 -5.41 -9.30 20.16
CA LEU A 53 -4.73 -9.66 21.40
C LEU A 53 -5.10 -8.72 22.56
N GLY A 54 -5.15 -7.40 22.33
CA GLY A 54 -5.58 -6.42 23.33
C GLY A 54 -7.01 -6.66 23.79
N GLY A 55 -7.90 -7.02 22.86
CA GLY A 55 -9.25 -7.47 23.17
C GLY A 55 -9.28 -8.72 24.06
N ALA A 56 -8.56 -9.77 23.66
CA ALA A 56 -8.49 -11.03 24.41
C ALA A 56 -7.92 -10.86 25.83
N LEU A 57 -7.02 -9.91 26.02
CA LEU A 57 -6.42 -9.60 27.32
C LEU A 57 -7.27 -8.68 28.20
N SER A 58 -8.33 -8.07 27.66
CA SER A 58 -9.18 -7.12 28.42
C SER A 58 -10.01 -7.77 29.52
N GLY A 59 -10.23 -9.09 29.48
CA GLY A 59 -11.04 -9.83 30.45
C GLY A 59 -12.56 -9.59 30.33
N GLU A 60 -12.99 -8.67 29.47
CA GLU A 60 -14.40 -8.31 29.28
C GLU A 60 -14.94 -8.96 27.99
N PRO A 61 -15.97 -9.81 28.06
CA PRO A 61 -16.37 -10.66 26.93
C PRO A 61 -16.90 -9.83 25.75
N GLY A 62 -17.58 -8.70 26.01
CA GLY A 62 -18.05 -7.80 24.96
C GLY A 62 -16.91 -7.16 24.17
N VAL A 63 -15.89 -6.65 24.87
CA VAL A 63 -14.70 -6.04 24.25
C VAL A 63 -13.88 -7.09 23.51
N THR A 64 -13.73 -8.28 24.10
CA THR A 64 -13.05 -9.42 23.48
C THR A 64 -13.67 -9.78 22.13
N VAL A 65 -14.98 -9.97 22.07
CA VAL A 65 -15.66 -10.36 20.82
C VAL A 65 -15.51 -9.28 19.74
N VAL A 66 -15.66 -8.00 20.11
CA VAL A 66 -15.53 -6.89 19.15
C VAL A 66 -14.10 -6.77 18.63
N CYS A 67 -13.11 -6.77 19.51
CA CYS A 67 -11.70 -6.59 19.12
C CYS A 67 -11.13 -7.80 18.37
N VAL A 68 -11.45 -9.02 18.80
CA VAL A 68 -11.05 -10.25 18.08
C VAL A 68 -11.76 -10.34 16.73
N GLY A 69 -13.06 -10.02 16.68
CA GLY A 69 -13.83 -9.99 15.44
C GLY A 69 -13.29 -8.96 14.45
N ALA A 70 -12.97 -7.75 14.92
CA ALA A 70 -12.37 -6.70 14.10
C ALA A 70 -10.96 -7.08 13.61
N GLY A 71 -10.13 -7.71 14.46
CA GLY A 71 -8.82 -8.21 14.06
C GLY A 71 -8.91 -9.28 12.97
N LEU A 72 -9.80 -10.28 13.15
CA LEU A 72 -10.04 -11.30 12.13
C LEU A 72 -10.58 -10.69 10.84
N ALA A 73 -11.56 -9.78 10.92
CA ALA A 73 -12.10 -9.09 9.75
C ALA A 73 -11.01 -8.30 9.00
N GLY A 74 -10.15 -7.58 9.73
CA GLY A 74 -9.02 -6.83 9.17
C GLY A 74 -8.01 -7.72 8.44
N MET A 75 -7.60 -8.84 9.06
CA MET A 75 -6.73 -9.84 8.42
C MET A 75 -7.39 -10.42 7.16
N THR A 76 -8.66 -10.80 7.26
CA THR A 76 -9.39 -11.42 6.15
C THR A 76 -9.53 -10.44 4.98
N LEU A 77 -9.86 -9.17 5.24
CA LEU A 77 -9.93 -8.14 4.20
C LEU A 77 -8.57 -7.90 3.55
N ALA A 78 -7.48 -7.84 4.33
CA ALA A 78 -6.13 -7.68 3.79
C ALA A 78 -5.77 -8.85 2.86
N VAL A 79 -6.04 -10.09 3.28
CA VAL A 79 -5.80 -11.30 2.47
C VAL A 79 -6.66 -11.31 1.22
N VAL A 80 -7.96 -10.99 1.33
CA VAL A 80 -8.87 -10.93 0.17
C VAL A 80 -8.44 -9.85 -0.81
N ALA A 81 -8.04 -8.67 -0.33
CA ALA A 81 -7.58 -7.58 -1.17
C ALA A 81 -6.31 -7.99 -1.95
N LEU A 82 -5.41 -8.75 -1.33
CA LEU A 82 -4.22 -9.28 -1.96
C LEU A 82 -4.56 -10.39 -2.98
N ALA A 83 -5.38 -11.36 -2.58
CA ALA A 83 -5.76 -12.52 -3.38
C ALA A 83 -6.58 -12.13 -4.62
N ARG A 84 -7.51 -11.18 -4.49
CA ARG A 84 -8.31 -10.67 -5.61
C ARG A 84 -7.57 -9.67 -6.50
N ARG A 85 -6.28 -9.41 -6.25
CA ARG A 85 -5.44 -8.46 -7.00
C ARG A 85 -6.16 -7.13 -7.25
N TRP A 86 -6.79 -6.58 -6.21
CA TRP A 86 -7.54 -5.34 -6.35
C TRP A 86 -6.66 -4.19 -6.88
N PRO A 87 -7.25 -3.24 -7.64
CA PRO A 87 -6.52 -2.08 -8.09
C PRO A 87 -5.96 -1.32 -6.89
N LEU A 88 -4.77 -0.75 -7.04
CA LEU A 88 -3.96 -0.22 -5.94
C LEU A 88 -4.75 0.73 -5.03
N VAL A 89 -5.52 1.63 -5.63
CA VAL A 89 -6.36 2.60 -4.93
C VAL A 89 -7.37 1.92 -3.99
N ARG A 90 -7.99 0.81 -4.44
CA ARG A 90 -8.93 0.04 -3.60
C ARG A 90 -8.22 -0.66 -2.45
N GLN A 91 -7.00 -1.16 -2.65
CA GLN A 91 -6.22 -1.77 -1.57
C GLN A 91 -5.86 -0.74 -0.50
N TRP A 92 -5.43 0.45 -0.93
CA TRP A 92 -5.15 1.56 -0.01
C TRP A 92 -6.37 1.98 0.79
N ILE A 93 -7.53 2.12 0.15
CA ILE A 93 -8.79 2.44 0.86
C ILE A 93 -9.10 1.38 1.92
N VAL A 94 -8.94 0.09 1.60
CA VAL A 94 -9.16 -0.99 2.57
C VAL A 94 -8.18 -0.90 3.74
N PHE A 95 -6.89 -0.71 3.47
CA PHE A 95 -5.89 -0.59 4.54
C PHE A 95 -6.15 0.61 5.44
N VAL A 96 -6.45 1.78 4.86
CA VAL A 96 -6.79 2.99 5.62
C VAL A 96 -8.05 2.78 6.44
N ALA A 97 -9.09 2.14 5.88
CA ALA A 97 -10.32 1.85 6.61
C ALA A 97 -10.08 0.89 7.78
N VAL A 98 -9.31 -0.19 7.56
CA VAL A 98 -8.94 -1.14 8.62
C VAL A 98 -8.15 -0.44 9.71
N CYS A 99 -7.14 0.37 9.37
CA CYS A 99 -6.38 1.15 10.35
C CYS A 99 -7.28 2.11 11.13
N ALA A 100 -8.17 2.84 10.45
CA ALA A 100 -9.08 3.79 11.11
C ALA A 100 -10.00 3.10 12.12
N VAL A 101 -10.59 1.96 11.75
CA VAL A 101 -11.42 1.15 12.66
C VAL A 101 -10.62 0.68 13.87
N GLN A 102 -9.40 0.20 13.65
CA GLN A 102 -8.57 -0.30 14.73
C GLN A 102 -8.06 0.80 15.67
N ILE A 103 -7.69 1.97 15.13
CA ILE A 103 -7.35 3.15 15.93
C ILE A 103 -8.56 3.58 16.75
N ALA A 104 -9.76 3.60 16.17
CA ALA A 104 -10.99 3.95 16.89
C ALA A 104 -11.26 2.96 18.05
N LEU A 105 -11.09 1.67 17.82
CA LEU A 105 -11.24 0.65 18.87
C LEU A 105 -10.19 0.82 19.97
N LEU A 106 -8.91 0.96 19.61
CA LEU A 106 -7.85 1.23 20.59
C LEU A 106 -8.14 2.50 21.41
N SER A 107 -8.52 3.60 20.75
CA SER A 107 -8.82 4.86 21.43
C SER A 107 -10.00 4.79 22.38
N ARG A 108 -10.93 3.84 22.17
CA ARG A 108 -12.13 3.70 22.99
C ARG A 108 -11.96 2.73 24.15
N TYR A 109 -11.08 1.74 24.00
CA TYR A 109 -10.92 0.66 24.98
C TYR A 109 -9.57 0.66 25.71
N LEU A 110 -8.60 1.46 25.25
CA LEU A 110 -7.24 1.56 25.83
C LEU A 110 -6.83 2.99 26.21
N ALA A 111 -7.71 3.99 26.04
CA ALA A 111 -7.55 5.34 26.60
C ALA A 111 -8.41 5.50 27.85
#